data_AF-A0A1G2BZI3-F1
#
_entry.id   AF-A0A1G2BZI3-F1
#
_cell.length_a   1.000
_cell.length_b   1.000
_cell.length_c   1.000
_cell.angle_alpha   90.00
_cell.angle_beta   90.00
_cell.angle_gamma   90.00
#
_symmetry.space_group_name_H-M   'P 1'
#
loop_
_entity.id
_entity.type
_entity.pdbx_description
1 polymer ?
#
loop_
_entity_poly.entity_id
_entity_poly.type
_entity_poly.pdbx_seq_one_letter_code
_entity_poly.pdbx_strand_id
1 'polypeptide(L)'
;MDLSALILFCVYLVNVGLLFFILFYKDRPRSWPFFWMLLLLVLWQTTELLNLVWLVFLDKNILLFGVQAGLLPTLYLAPAFIRLVFSLFDKWKRLAYWQKFLWYLPAIIMSFFVFTPYNVKELVLGQAGRFFYVTGEIYWLLAVYFVALFGYGLYFLAKNRQCCGPIIRRQINYIFLGTALTAIAGLVFSIISPILGVYNLYYLGVNSTIFFTIISTYALFRYRFFNLKISFYQLLINFCRLFIIGYVYYVFYIFFRDLFKIDFNDIQTISFLLLVLGLSAPFLLKIVDRLLLLLFINPVNDIKVSTDKIAQILRSSRDLEILLSRLAKEIDKVVDYREIFIYLAKKKEPKIFYQVFPVGERLIDGTKSQLIEYLSEKKKMANLAEIEYFFSNKALMAEMKDGQIDIALPIFYNKQLLGVLMLDNYAKLLSVQELQFLEELNKYLDIAVGSLLLYQQDMAGKEQC
;
A
#
# COMPACT_ATOMS: atom_id res chain seq x y z
N MET A 1 -20.13 -18.17 -17.90
CA MET A 1 -19.89 -16.74 -17.58
C MET A 1 -19.20 -16.09 -18.76
N ASP A 2 -19.64 -14.90 -19.15
CA ASP A 2 -18.99 -14.10 -20.19
C ASP A 2 -17.64 -13.55 -19.69
N LEU A 3 -16.72 -13.23 -20.61
CA LEU A 3 -15.40 -12.68 -20.28
C LEU A 3 -15.50 -11.42 -19.41
N SER A 4 -16.50 -10.58 -19.69
CA SER A 4 -16.78 -9.36 -18.92
C SER A 4 -17.12 -9.64 -17.45
N ALA A 5 -17.92 -10.67 -17.19
CA ALA A 5 -18.30 -11.09 -15.84
C ALA A 5 -17.11 -11.70 -15.10
N LEU A 6 -16.24 -12.44 -15.81
CA LEU A 6 -15.01 -12.98 -15.24
C LEU A 6 -14.03 -11.87 -14.84
N ILE A 7 -13.88 -10.84 -15.69
CA ILE A 7 -13.08 -9.65 -15.36
C ILE A 7 -13.65 -8.95 -14.11
N LEU A 8 -14.96 -8.70 -14.09
CA LEU A 8 -15.62 -8.07 -12.94
C LEU A 8 -15.39 -8.87 -11.65
N PHE A 9 -15.56 -10.19 -11.71
CA PHE A 9 -15.34 -11.09 -10.57
C PHE A 9 -13.90 -11.07 -10.08
N CYS A 10 -12.92 -11.09 -10.99
CA CYS A 10 -11.51 -10.98 -10.63
C CYS A 10 -11.19 -9.63 -9.95
N VAL A 11 -11.65 -8.51 -10.52
CA VAL A 11 -11.45 -7.17 -9.95
C VAL A 11 -12.13 -7.05 -8.58
N TYR A 12 -13.34 -7.60 -8.45
CA TYR A 12 -14.07 -7.68 -7.18
C TYR A 12 -13.26 -8.42 -6.11
N LEU A 13 -12.72 -9.60 -6.41
CA LEU A 13 -11.89 -10.36 -5.46
C LEU A 13 -10.65 -9.56 -5.02
N VAL A 14 -9.98 -8.89 -5.96
CA VAL A 14 -8.82 -8.02 -5.64
C VAL A 14 -9.24 -6.89 -4.71
N ASN A 15 -10.34 -6.20 -5.01
CA ASN A 15 -10.85 -5.10 -4.18
C ASN A 15 -11.31 -5.58 -2.80
N VAL A 16 -11.97 -6.73 -2.69
CA VAL A 16 -12.33 -7.34 -1.40
C VAL A 16 -11.08 -7.68 -0.60
N GLY A 17 -10.07 -8.28 -1.24
CA GLY A 17 -8.78 -8.57 -0.61
C GLY A 17 -8.11 -7.30 -0.06
N LEU A 18 -8.08 -6.22 -0.86
CA LEU A 18 -7.58 -4.92 -0.43
C LEU A 18 -8.40 -4.31 0.71
N LEU A 19 -9.73 -4.50 0.71
CA LEU A 19 -10.62 -3.97 1.74
C LEU A 19 -10.32 -4.61 3.10
N PHE A 20 -10.30 -5.95 3.15
CA PHE A 20 -9.93 -6.69 4.36
C PHE A 20 -8.53 -6.33 4.80
N PHE A 21 -7.61 -6.21 3.85
CA PHE A 21 -6.24 -5.82 4.15
C PHE A 21 -6.16 -4.47 4.88
N ILE A 22 -6.86 -3.45 4.41
CA ILE A 22 -6.88 -2.14 5.05
C ILE A 22 -7.55 -2.21 6.44
N LEU A 23 -8.61 -3.02 6.59
CA LEU A 23 -9.36 -3.16 7.83
C LEU A 23 -8.53 -3.77 8.96
N PHE A 24 -7.72 -4.79 8.67
CA PHE A 24 -6.87 -5.45 9.66
C PHE A 24 -5.59 -4.67 10.00
N TYR A 25 -5.15 -3.75 9.13
CA TYR A 25 -3.95 -2.92 9.36
C TYR A 25 -4.30 -1.46 9.69
N LYS A 26 -4.95 -1.27 10.84
CA LYS A 26 -5.55 0.00 11.31
C LYS A 26 -4.56 1.13 11.66
N ASP A 27 -3.25 0.87 11.64
CA ASP A 27 -2.24 1.74 12.27
C ASP A 27 -1.94 3.09 11.58
N ARG A 28 -2.70 3.52 10.56
CA ARG A 28 -2.41 4.79 9.88
C ARG A 28 -3.68 5.64 9.64
N PRO A 29 -3.72 6.90 10.12
CA PRO A 29 -4.91 7.77 10.01
C PRO A 29 -5.32 8.11 8.57
N ARG A 30 -4.46 7.85 7.58
CA ARG A 30 -4.72 8.08 6.15
C ARG A 30 -5.31 6.85 5.41
N SER A 31 -5.50 5.71 6.09
CA SER A 31 -6.11 4.50 5.49
C SER A 31 -7.62 4.60 5.31
N TRP A 32 -8.31 5.25 6.24
CA TRP A 32 -9.76 5.33 6.26
C TRP A 32 -10.40 5.97 5.02
N PRO A 33 -9.92 7.10 4.48
CA PRO A 33 -10.49 7.68 3.26
C PRO A 33 -10.41 6.74 2.06
N PHE A 34 -9.30 6.01 1.94
CA PHE A 34 -9.12 5.02 0.88
C PHE A 34 -10.01 3.79 1.12
N PHE A 35 -10.13 3.32 2.36
CA PHE A 35 -11.06 2.26 2.77
C PHE A 35 -12.50 2.56 2.35
N TRP A 36 -13.01 3.76 2.65
CA TRP A 36 -14.39 4.12 2.32
C TRP A 36 -14.67 4.11 0.82
N MET A 37 -13.75 4.64 0.02
CA MET A 37 -13.88 4.61 -1.43
C MET A 37 -13.84 3.19 -1.97
N LEU A 38 -12.93 2.35 -1.46
CA LEU A 38 -12.80 0.96 -1.87
C LEU A 38 -14.00 0.11 -1.43
N LEU A 39 -14.55 0.37 -0.24
CA LEU A 39 -15.78 -0.26 0.25
C LEU A 39 -16.95 0.02 -0.69
N LEU A 40 -17.13 1.27 -1.10
CA LEU A 40 -18.20 1.66 -2.01
C LEU A 40 -18.03 1.03 -3.40
N LEU A 41 -16.79 0.92 -3.89
CA LEU A 41 -16.48 0.17 -5.12
C LEU A 41 -16.86 -1.31 -4.98
N VAL A 42 -16.48 -1.95 -3.87
CA VAL A 42 -16.81 -3.36 -3.60
C VAL A 42 -18.32 -3.56 -3.51
N LEU A 43 -19.04 -2.67 -2.84
CA LEU A 43 -20.51 -2.75 -2.73
C LEU A 43 -21.16 -2.61 -4.11
N TRP A 44 -20.72 -1.67 -4.94
CA TRP A 44 -21.21 -1.53 -6.31
C TRP A 44 -20.92 -2.77 -7.16
N GLN A 45 -19.70 -3.29 -7.11
CA GLN A 45 -19.32 -4.52 -7.81
C GLN A 45 -20.11 -5.73 -7.32
N THR A 46 -20.42 -5.80 -6.03
CA THR A 46 -21.26 -6.87 -5.46
C THR A 46 -22.66 -6.81 -6.04
N THR A 47 -23.28 -5.62 -6.08
CA THR A 47 -24.62 -5.45 -6.64
C THR A 47 -24.65 -5.83 -8.13
N GLU A 48 -23.63 -5.44 -8.90
CA GLU A 48 -23.55 -5.82 -10.32
C GLU A 48 -23.35 -7.31 -10.54
N LEU A 49 -22.50 -7.96 -9.73
CA LEU A 49 -22.32 -9.42 -9.79
C LEU A 49 -23.60 -10.17 -9.42
N LEU A 50 -24.32 -9.72 -8.38
CA LEU A 50 -25.62 -10.29 -8.01
C LEU A 50 -26.66 -10.12 -9.12
N ASN A 51 -26.68 -8.95 -9.77
CA ASN A 51 -27.54 -8.70 -10.94
C ASN A 51 -27.24 -9.71 -12.06
N LEU A 52 -25.96 -9.86 -12.44
CA LEU A 52 -25.54 -10.70 -13.56
C LEU A 52 -25.67 -12.20 -13.31
N VAL A 53 -25.36 -12.67 -12.10
CA VAL A 53 -25.27 -14.12 -11.79
C VAL A 53 -26.60 -14.68 -11.33
N TRP A 54 -27.42 -13.87 -10.64
CA TRP A 54 -28.62 -14.37 -9.97
C TRP A 54 -29.89 -13.67 -10.41
N LEU A 55 -29.98 -12.35 -10.26
CA LEU A 55 -31.26 -11.65 -10.41
C LEU A 55 -31.78 -11.65 -11.85
N VAL A 56 -30.90 -11.75 -12.85
CA VAL A 56 -31.27 -11.91 -14.26
C VAL A 56 -32.16 -13.13 -14.53
N PHE A 57 -32.08 -14.16 -13.69
CA PHE A 57 -32.84 -15.41 -13.89
C PHE A 57 -34.15 -15.49 -13.09
N LEU A 58 -34.48 -14.49 -12.27
CA LEU A 58 -35.63 -14.52 -11.38
C LEU A 58 -36.85 -13.81 -11.99
N ASP A 59 -36.90 -12.49 -11.88
CA ASP A 59 -38.00 -11.63 -12.35
C ASP A 59 -37.43 -10.25 -12.71
N LYS A 60 -37.99 -9.63 -13.75
CA LYS A 60 -37.67 -8.28 -14.22
C LYS A 60 -37.80 -7.23 -13.11
N ASN A 61 -38.81 -7.35 -12.23
CA ASN A 61 -39.01 -6.40 -11.12
C ASN A 61 -37.90 -6.51 -10.06
N ILE A 62 -37.49 -7.75 -9.74
CA ILE A 62 -36.41 -8.00 -8.78
C ILE A 62 -35.07 -7.53 -9.37
N LEU A 63 -34.84 -7.77 -10.67
CA LEU A 63 -33.67 -7.25 -11.37
C LEU A 63 -33.64 -5.72 -11.39
N LEU A 64 -34.78 -5.06 -11.62
CA LEU A 64 -34.88 -3.60 -11.57
C LEU A 64 -34.49 -3.07 -10.19
N PHE A 65 -34.99 -3.70 -9.12
CA PHE A 65 -34.61 -3.38 -7.75
C PHE A 65 -33.10 -3.55 -7.52
N GLY A 66 -32.50 -4.63 -8.04
CA GLY A 66 -31.05 -4.86 -7.97
C GLY A 66 -30.22 -3.82 -8.70
N VAL A 67 -30.65 -3.40 -9.89
CA VAL A 67 -30.01 -2.31 -10.66
C VAL A 67 -30.12 -0.98 -9.92
N GLN A 68 -31.29 -0.67 -9.37
CA GLN A 68 -31.49 0.53 -8.53
C GLN A 68 -30.61 0.49 -7.28
N ALA A 69 -30.55 -0.64 -6.57
CA ALA A 69 -29.70 -0.81 -5.40
C ALA A 69 -28.21 -0.57 -5.71
N GLY A 70 -27.75 -0.94 -6.91
CA GLY A 70 -26.37 -0.68 -7.37
C GLY A 70 -26.03 0.80 -7.56
N LEU A 71 -27.03 1.68 -7.68
CA LEU A 71 -26.80 3.12 -7.72
C LEU A 71 -26.44 3.70 -6.35
N LEU A 72 -26.87 3.08 -5.24
CA LEU A 72 -26.62 3.59 -3.89
C LEU A 72 -25.11 3.77 -3.60
N PRO A 73 -24.25 2.74 -3.73
CA PRO A 73 -22.81 2.94 -3.50
C PRO A 73 -22.20 3.97 -4.46
N THR A 74 -22.72 4.06 -5.69
CA THR A 74 -22.29 5.00 -6.72
C THR A 74 -22.58 6.46 -6.34
N LEU A 75 -23.70 6.74 -5.67
CA LEU A 75 -24.01 8.09 -5.15
C LEU A 75 -22.92 8.59 -4.19
N TYR A 76 -22.42 7.69 -3.34
CA TYR A 76 -21.46 8.03 -2.29
C TYR A 76 -19.99 7.98 -2.76
N LEU A 77 -19.72 7.46 -3.96
CA LEU A 77 -18.37 7.33 -4.50
C LEU A 77 -17.69 8.69 -4.72
N ALA A 78 -18.41 9.65 -5.29
CA ALA A 78 -17.90 11.00 -5.54
C ALA A 78 -17.52 11.78 -4.26
N PRO A 79 -18.37 11.85 -3.21
CA PRO A 79 -17.99 12.49 -1.96
C PRO A 79 -16.91 11.70 -1.18
N ALA A 80 -16.87 10.37 -1.30
CA ALA A 80 -15.76 9.57 -0.76
C ALA A 80 -14.43 9.90 -1.46
N PHE A 81 -14.45 10.12 -2.77
CA PHE A 81 -13.27 10.57 -3.52
C PHE A 81 -12.81 11.96 -3.07
N ILE A 82 -13.71 12.92 -2.87
CA ILE A 82 -13.35 14.24 -2.30
C ILE A 82 -12.72 14.09 -0.91
N ARG A 83 -13.29 13.23 -0.06
CA ARG A 83 -12.72 12.93 1.26
C ARG A 83 -11.30 12.36 1.14
N LEU A 84 -11.06 11.45 0.21
CA LEU A 84 -9.71 10.94 -0.08
C LEU A 84 -8.79 12.09 -0.51
N VAL A 85 -9.16 12.85 -1.53
CA VAL A 85 -8.35 13.95 -2.06
C VAL A 85 -7.99 14.94 -0.95
N PHE A 86 -8.96 15.42 -0.17
CA PHE A 86 -8.71 16.39 0.90
C PHE A 86 -7.91 15.82 2.06
N SER A 87 -7.96 14.50 2.29
CA SER A 87 -7.14 13.85 3.33
C SER A 87 -5.66 13.80 2.97
N LEU A 88 -5.30 13.74 1.68
CA LEU A 88 -3.91 13.74 1.22
C LEU A 88 -3.18 15.05 1.55
N PHE A 89 -3.92 16.16 1.68
CA PHE A 89 -3.39 17.49 1.98
C PHE A 89 -3.75 17.97 3.40
N ASP A 90 -4.19 17.07 4.28
CA ASP A 90 -4.66 17.36 5.65
C ASP A 90 -5.75 18.46 5.76
N LYS A 91 -6.43 18.79 4.65
CA LYS A 91 -7.53 19.78 4.63
C LYS A 91 -8.80 19.21 5.23
N TRP A 92 -9.05 17.91 5.09
CA TRP A 92 -10.27 17.27 5.60
C TRP A 92 -10.43 17.42 7.13
N LYS A 93 -9.31 17.38 7.87
CA LYS A 93 -9.33 17.55 9.33
C LYS A 93 -9.72 18.96 9.77
N ARG A 94 -9.38 19.97 8.95
CA ARG A 94 -9.64 21.40 9.23
C ARG A 94 -11.08 21.81 8.93
N LEU A 95 -11.82 21.02 8.14
CA LEU A 95 -13.21 21.32 7.81
C LEU A 95 -14.13 21.08 9.02
N ALA A 96 -15.06 22.01 9.22
CA ALA A 96 -16.14 21.87 10.19
C ALA A 96 -17.07 20.69 9.83
N TYR A 97 -17.79 20.15 10.81
CA TYR A 97 -18.70 19.02 10.59
C TYR A 97 -19.76 19.31 9.53
N TRP A 98 -20.36 20.51 9.55
CA TRP A 98 -21.35 20.95 8.55
C TRP A 98 -20.78 21.02 7.13
N GLN A 99 -19.53 21.46 6.96
CA GLN A 99 -18.87 21.48 5.65
C GLN A 99 -18.63 20.07 5.12
N LYS A 100 -18.30 19.11 6.01
CA LYS A 100 -18.17 17.70 5.64
C LYS A 100 -19.53 17.14 5.20
N PHE A 101 -20.59 17.43 5.95
CA PHE A 101 -21.95 17.01 5.63
C PHE A 101 -22.42 17.56 4.28
N LEU A 102 -22.09 18.81 3.96
CA LEU A 102 -22.48 19.46 2.70
C LEU A 102 -22.01 18.69 1.44
N TRP A 103 -20.83 18.05 1.48
CA TRP A 103 -20.34 17.23 0.37
C TRP A 103 -21.18 15.96 0.15
N TYR A 104 -21.76 15.41 1.21
CA TYR A 104 -22.61 14.22 1.17
C TYR A 104 -24.10 14.54 0.97
N LEU A 105 -24.51 15.79 1.19
CA LEU A 105 -25.92 16.21 1.12
C LEU A 105 -26.60 15.84 -0.21
N PRO A 106 -26.01 16.06 -1.40
CA PRO A 106 -26.66 15.68 -2.65
C PRO A 106 -26.87 14.16 -2.77
N ALA A 107 -25.88 13.36 -2.34
CA ALA A 107 -26.01 11.90 -2.33
C ALA A 107 -27.12 11.42 -1.37
N ILE A 108 -27.26 12.05 -0.20
CA ILE A 108 -28.32 11.76 0.76
C ILE A 108 -29.70 12.08 0.17
N ILE A 109 -29.86 13.26 -0.45
CA ILE A 109 -31.12 13.66 -1.09
C ILE A 109 -31.46 12.69 -2.23
N MET A 110 -30.50 12.37 -3.10
CA MET A 110 -30.71 11.45 -4.22
C MET A 110 -31.02 10.02 -3.78
N SER A 111 -30.56 9.59 -2.59
CA SER A 111 -30.82 8.24 -2.07
C SER A 111 -32.32 7.95 -1.90
N PHE A 112 -33.13 8.96 -1.56
CA PHE A 112 -34.59 8.82 -1.47
C PHE A 112 -35.25 8.53 -2.82
N PHE A 113 -34.60 8.88 -3.94
CA PHE A 113 -35.13 8.71 -5.28
C PHE A 113 -34.60 7.47 -6.00
N VAL A 114 -33.67 6.72 -5.41
CA VAL A 114 -33.01 5.58 -6.07
C VAL A 114 -34.00 4.51 -6.51
N PHE A 115 -34.95 4.15 -5.64
CA PHE A 115 -35.95 3.11 -5.92
C PHE A 115 -37.21 3.64 -6.64
N THR A 116 -37.12 4.84 -7.21
CA THR A 116 -38.25 5.50 -7.89
C THR A 116 -38.06 5.48 -9.41
N PRO A 117 -39.15 5.52 -10.19
CA PRO A 117 -39.07 5.62 -11.65
C PRO A 117 -38.42 6.93 -12.12
N TYR A 118 -38.23 7.92 -11.23
CA TYR A 118 -37.51 9.14 -11.57
C TYR A 118 -36.01 8.93 -11.76
N ASN A 119 -35.44 7.84 -11.24
CA ASN A 119 -34.03 7.51 -11.44
C ASN A 119 -33.85 6.41 -12.51
N VAL A 120 -34.44 5.24 -12.29
CA VAL A 120 -34.46 4.15 -13.28
C VAL A 120 -35.90 3.72 -13.52
N LYS A 121 -36.41 3.95 -14.73
CA LYS A 121 -37.82 3.71 -15.10
C LYS A 121 -38.10 2.22 -15.30
N GLU A 122 -37.34 1.59 -16.18
CA GLU A 122 -37.56 0.20 -16.57
C GLU A 122 -36.30 -0.44 -17.15
N LEU A 123 -36.32 -1.76 -17.26
CA LEU A 123 -35.32 -2.55 -17.97
C LEU A 123 -35.88 -2.98 -19.33
N VAL A 124 -35.09 -2.81 -20.39
CA VAL A 124 -35.44 -3.23 -21.75
C VAL A 124 -34.40 -4.25 -22.21
N LEU A 125 -34.86 -5.28 -22.91
CA LEU A 125 -34.00 -6.36 -23.41
C LEU A 125 -33.41 -5.92 -24.75
N GLY A 126 -32.09 -5.77 -24.81
CA GLY A 126 -31.36 -5.36 -26.01
C GLY A 126 -31.23 -6.46 -27.05
N GLN A 127 -30.86 -6.05 -28.26
CA GLN A 127 -30.69 -6.95 -29.42
C GLN A 127 -29.67 -8.08 -29.18
N ALA A 128 -28.73 -7.90 -28.24
CA ALA A 128 -27.74 -8.90 -27.85
C ALA A 128 -28.18 -9.77 -26.64
N GLY A 129 -29.47 -9.77 -26.28
CA GLY A 129 -29.98 -10.54 -25.12
C GLY A 129 -29.56 -9.96 -23.76
N ARG A 130 -29.11 -8.70 -23.72
CA ARG A 130 -28.66 -8.02 -22.49
C ARG A 130 -29.63 -6.94 -22.07
N PHE A 131 -29.89 -6.85 -20.77
CA PHE A 131 -30.72 -5.80 -20.20
C PHE A 131 -29.99 -4.45 -20.22
N PHE A 132 -30.69 -3.41 -20.66
CA PHE A 132 -30.30 -2.02 -20.49
C PHE A 132 -31.41 -1.28 -19.75
N TYR A 133 -31.07 -0.28 -18.96
CA TYR A 133 -32.04 0.48 -18.18
C TYR A 133 -32.39 1.80 -18.87
N VAL A 134 -33.67 2.15 -18.81
CA VAL A 134 -34.18 3.45 -19.25
C VAL A 134 -34.03 4.42 -18.09
N THR A 135 -33.25 5.47 -18.30
CA THR A 135 -32.97 6.48 -17.30
C THR A 135 -34.17 7.41 -17.10
N GLY A 136 -34.43 7.77 -15.85
CA GLY A 136 -35.37 8.83 -15.48
C GLY A 136 -34.71 10.20 -15.46
N GLU A 137 -35.49 11.24 -15.18
CA GLU A 137 -35.02 12.63 -15.22
C GLU A 137 -33.96 12.93 -14.13
N ILE A 138 -34.11 12.34 -12.95
CA ILE A 138 -33.18 12.53 -11.82
C ILE A 138 -31.83 11.87 -12.09
N TYR A 139 -31.77 10.85 -12.96
CA TYR A 139 -30.50 10.20 -13.33
C TYR A 139 -29.50 11.19 -13.94
N TRP A 140 -29.97 12.17 -14.71
CA TRP A 140 -29.11 13.20 -15.30
C TRP A 140 -28.54 14.14 -14.24
N LEU A 141 -29.32 14.47 -13.21
CA LEU A 141 -28.85 15.25 -12.08
C LEU A 141 -27.73 14.50 -11.34
N LEU A 142 -27.87 13.18 -11.16
CA LEU A 142 -26.82 12.32 -10.63
C LEU A 142 -25.56 12.36 -11.50
N ALA A 143 -25.69 12.20 -12.81
CA ALA A 143 -24.55 12.22 -13.72
C ALA A 143 -23.77 13.55 -13.64
N VAL A 144 -24.48 14.68 -13.66
CA VAL A 144 -23.87 16.02 -13.51
C VAL A 144 -23.19 16.18 -12.16
N TYR A 145 -23.84 15.78 -11.07
CA TYR A 145 -23.28 15.80 -9.72
C TYR A 145 -21.98 14.98 -9.64
N PHE A 146 -22.00 13.77 -10.16
CA PHE A 146 -20.86 12.85 -10.13
C PHE A 146 -19.68 13.43 -10.92
N VAL A 147 -19.92 13.92 -12.14
CA VAL A 147 -18.88 14.54 -12.99
C VAL A 147 -18.33 15.80 -12.34
N ALA A 148 -19.18 16.65 -11.77
CA ALA A 148 -18.74 17.89 -11.12
C ALA A 148 -17.81 17.61 -9.92
N LEU A 149 -18.18 16.66 -9.06
CA LEU A 149 -17.35 16.31 -7.89
C LEU A 149 -16.06 15.58 -8.27
N PHE A 150 -16.12 14.58 -9.15
CA PHE A 150 -14.90 13.91 -9.61
C PHE A 150 -13.98 14.87 -10.36
N GLY A 151 -14.53 15.71 -11.23
CA GLY A 151 -13.81 16.76 -11.94
C GLY A 151 -13.15 17.75 -10.98
N TYR A 152 -13.88 18.21 -9.96
CA TYR A 152 -13.33 19.07 -8.91
C TYR A 152 -12.21 18.39 -8.13
N GLY A 153 -12.37 17.11 -7.75
CA GLY A 153 -11.33 16.33 -7.07
C GLY A 153 -10.07 16.16 -7.91
N LEU A 154 -10.21 15.85 -9.21
CA LEU A 154 -9.09 15.73 -10.15
C LEU A 154 -8.40 17.09 -10.38
N TYR A 155 -9.16 18.17 -10.55
CA TYR A 155 -8.63 19.53 -10.63
C TYR A 155 -7.83 19.88 -9.37
N PHE A 156 -8.38 19.56 -8.19
CA PHE A 156 -7.72 19.83 -6.92
C PHE A 156 -6.40 19.06 -6.78
N LEU A 157 -6.37 17.78 -7.17
CA LEU A 157 -5.14 16.99 -7.23
C LEU A 157 -4.10 17.63 -8.17
N ALA A 158 -4.51 17.99 -9.39
CA ALA A 158 -3.64 18.59 -10.40
C ALA A 158 -3.04 19.93 -9.93
N LYS A 159 -3.86 20.78 -9.30
CA LYS A 159 -3.43 22.11 -8.80
C LYS A 159 -2.44 22.01 -7.64
N ASN A 160 -2.66 21.10 -6.70
CA ASN A 160 -1.86 21.05 -5.47
C ASN A 160 -0.65 20.08 -5.55
N ARG A 161 -0.43 19.40 -6.68
CA ARG A 161 0.68 18.43 -6.86
C ARG A 161 2.08 19.03 -6.68
N GLN A 162 2.25 20.32 -7.01
CA GLN A 162 3.55 20.98 -6.97
C GLN A 162 3.97 21.36 -5.54
N CYS A 163 3.02 21.65 -4.65
CA CYS A 163 3.28 22.08 -3.27
C CYS A 163 3.63 20.92 -2.32
N CYS A 164 3.65 19.68 -2.81
CA CYS A 164 3.86 18.49 -2.01
C CYS A 164 5.26 17.92 -2.19
N GLY A 165 5.77 17.27 -1.14
CA GLY A 165 7.00 16.48 -1.21
C GLY A 165 6.93 15.36 -2.26
N PRO A 166 8.08 14.81 -2.68
CA PRO A 166 8.20 13.91 -3.82
C PRO A 166 7.37 12.63 -3.67
N ILE A 167 7.23 12.10 -2.44
CA ILE A 167 6.39 10.94 -2.13
C ILE A 167 4.92 11.24 -2.45
N ILE A 168 4.38 12.30 -1.84
CA ILE A 168 2.97 12.67 -1.98
C ILE A 168 2.68 13.05 -3.43
N ARG A 169 3.61 13.71 -4.13
CA ARG A 169 3.47 14.01 -5.56
C ARG A 169 3.33 12.75 -6.40
N ARG A 170 4.14 11.72 -6.15
CA ARG A 170 4.00 10.41 -6.83
C ARG A 170 2.65 9.77 -6.49
N GLN A 171 2.27 9.74 -5.21
CA GLN A 171 0.97 9.22 -4.75
C GLN A 171 -0.22 9.91 -5.45
N ILE A 172 -0.20 11.24 -5.52
CA ILE A 172 -1.17 12.07 -6.24
C ILE A 172 -1.21 11.67 -7.71
N ASN A 173 -0.05 11.53 -8.37
CA ASN A 173 0.00 11.17 -9.79
C ASN A 173 -0.65 9.81 -10.06
N TYR A 174 -0.44 8.81 -9.21
CA TYR A 174 -1.08 7.51 -9.39
C TYR A 174 -2.58 7.54 -9.11
N ILE A 175 -3.02 8.19 -8.02
CA ILE A 175 -4.46 8.35 -7.75
C ILE A 175 -5.12 9.11 -8.89
N PHE A 176 -4.50 10.19 -9.36
CA PHE A 176 -4.97 10.98 -10.49
C PHE A 176 -5.07 10.12 -11.74
N LEU A 177 -4.02 9.39 -12.12
CA LEU A 177 -3.99 8.55 -13.32
C LEU A 177 -5.03 7.43 -13.24
N GLY A 178 -5.08 6.69 -12.14
CA GLY A 178 -6.02 5.59 -11.93
C GLY A 178 -7.47 6.06 -11.95
N THR A 179 -7.76 7.18 -11.29
CA THR A 179 -9.09 7.76 -11.25
C THR A 179 -9.48 8.38 -12.59
N ALA A 180 -8.58 9.10 -13.26
CA ALA A 180 -8.86 9.72 -14.56
C ALA A 180 -9.12 8.67 -15.64
N LEU A 181 -8.31 7.62 -15.73
CA LEU A 181 -8.54 6.52 -16.68
C LEU A 181 -9.88 5.82 -16.43
N THR A 182 -10.19 5.53 -15.16
CA THR A 182 -11.46 4.92 -14.77
C THR A 182 -12.64 5.84 -15.08
N ALA A 183 -12.54 7.13 -14.77
CA ALA A 183 -13.59 8.10 -15.04
C ALA A 183 -13.81 8.29 -16.55
N ILE A 184 -12.74 8.42 -17.35
CA ILE A 184 -12.84 8.53 -18.81
C ILE A 184 -13.51 7.28 -19.39
N ALA A 185 -13.02 6.09 -19.05
CA ALA A 185 -13.59 4.85 -19.55
C ALA A 185 -15.04 4.65 -19.08
N GLY A 186 -15.34 4.94 -17.81
CA GLY A 186 -16.69 4.91 -17.26
C GLY A 186 -17.63 5.89 -17.98
N LEU A 187 -17.22 7.13 -18.22
CA LEU A 187 -18.02 8.10 -18.96
C LEU A 187 -18.25 7.68 -20.41
N VAL A 188 -17.20 7.21 -21.09
CA VAL A 188 -17.29 6.78 -22.48
C VAL A 188 -18.25 5.59 -22.62
N PHE A 189 -18.08 4.55 -21.80
CA PHE A 189 -18.85 3.31 -21.95
C PHE A 189 -20.21 3.32 -21.26
N SER A 190 -20.37 4.02 -20.13
CA SER A 190 -21.63 4.06 -19.38
C SER A 190 -22.55 5.23 -19.74
N ILE A 191 -22.05 6.30 -20.37
CA ILE A 191 -22.86 7.48 -20.71
C ILE A 191 -22.82 7.80 -22.21
N ILE A 192 -21.63 8.04 -22.77
CA ILE A 192 -21.50 8.49 -24.17
C ILE A 192 -21.97 7.39 -25.14
N SER A 193 -21.52 6.15 -24.93
CA SER A 193 -21.86 5.01 -25.79
C SER A 193 -23.38 4.74 -25.84
N PRO A 194 -24.12 4.71 -24.71
CA PRO A 194 -25.59 4.65 -24.74
C PRO A 194 -26.27 5.82 -25.45
N ILE A 195 -25.76 7.06 -25.33
CA ILE A 195 -26.29 8.23 -26.06
C ILE A 195 -26.14 8.05 -27.58
N LEU A 196 -25.05 7.43 -28.03
CA LEU A 196 -24.81 7.09 -29.43
C LEU A 196 -25.57 5.84 -29.90
N GLY A 197 -26.42 5.24 -29.06
CA GLY A 197 -27.19 4.04 -29.38
C GLY A 197 -26.39 2.73 -29.29
N VAL A 198 -25.16 2.76 -28.77
CA VAL A 198 -24.29 1.59 -28.61
C VAL A 198 -24.38 1.10 -27.17
N TYR A 199 -25.38 0.25 -26.89
CA TYR A 199 -25.63 -0.28 -25.54
C TYR A 199 -24.76 -1.49 -25.20
N ASN A 200 -24.22 -2.17 -26.21
CA ASN A 200 -23.47 -3.41 -26.00
C ASN A 200 -22.24 -3.18 -25.11
N LEU A 201 -21.61 -2.00 -25.13
CA LEU A 201 -20.36 -1.72 -24.43
C LEU A 201 -20.51 -1.32 -22.96
N TYR A 202 -21.74 -1.22 -22.44
CA TYR A 202 -22.02 -0.71 -21.08
C TYR A 202 -21.19 -1.39 -19.98
N TYR A 203 -21.00 -2.71 -20.07
CA TYR A 203 -20.25 -3.51 -19.12
C TYR A 203 -18.77 -3.10 -18.98
N LEU A 204 -18.18 -2.51 -20.03
CA LEU A 204 -16.82 -2.00 -19.99
C LEU A 204 -16.69 -0.80 -19.04
N GLY A 205 -17.79 -0.07 -18.82
CA GLY A 205 -17.85 1.03 -17.86
C GLY A 205 -17.62 0.55 -16.43
N VAL A 206 -18.32 -0.51 -15.98
CA VAL A 206 -18.10 -1.10 -14.65
C VAL A 206 -16.71 -1.71 -14.53
N ASN A 207 -16.27 -2.41 -15.58
CA ASN A 207 -14.95 -3.04 -15.63
C ASN A 207 -13.80 -2.02 -15.66
N SER A 208 -14.04 -0.75 -15.99
CA SER A 208 -13.01 0.30 -15.96
C SER A 208 -12.38 0.50 -14.58
N THR A 209 -13.07 0.08 -13.52
CA THR A 209 -12.55 0.08 -12.14
C THR A 209 -11.25 -0.71 -12.01
N ILE A 210 -10.94 -1.63 -12.94
CA ILE A 210 -9.65 -2.32 -13.02
C ILE A 210 -8.46 -1.34 -13.08
N PHE A 211 -8.60 -0.22 -13.80
CA PHE A 211 -7.52 0.78 -13.89
C PHE A 211 -7.27 1.41 -12.53
N PHE A 212 -8.33 1.86 -11.87
CA PHE A 212 -8.25 2.39 -10.52
C PHE A 212 -7.63 1.37 -9.56
N THR A 213 -8.12 0.13 -9.57
CA THR A 213 -7.63 -0.95 -8.70
C THR A 213 -6.16 -1.24 -8.94
N ILE A 214 -5.73 -1.55 -10.17
CA ILE A 214 -4.33 -1.90 -10.47
C ILE A 214 -3.39 -0.74 -10.14
N ILE A 215 -3.73 0.47 -10.58
CA ILE A 215 -2.86 1.64 -10.41
C ILE A 215 -2.78 2.03 -8.93
N SER A 216 -3.91 2.03 -8.22
CA SER A 216 -3.92 2.33 -6.78
C SER A 216 -3.20 1.25 -6.01
N THR A 217 -3.42 -0.02 -6.31
CA THR A 217 -2.70 -1.16 -5.71
C THR A 217 -1.19 -1.02 -5.89
N TYR A 218 -0.75 -0.71 -7.12
CA TYR A 218 0.66 -0.45 -7.40
C TYR A 218 1.19 0.74 -6.60
N ALA A 219 0.43 1.84 -6.52
CA ALA A 219 0.81 3.02 -5.76
C ALA A 219 0.89 2.74 -4.25
N LEU A 220 -0.05 1.94 -3.73
CA LEU A 220 -0.09 1.46 -2.36
C LEU A 220 1.21 0.72 -2.01
N PHE A 221 1.65 -0.18 -2.88
CA PHE A 221 2.85 -0.97 -2.65
C PHE A 221 4.15 -0.23 -2.89
N ARG A 222 4.26 0.56 -3.97
CA ARG A 222 5.53 1.18 -4.36
C ARG A 222 5.85 2.45 -3.57
N TYR A 223 4.86 3.28 -3.24
CA TYR A 223 5.09 4.65 -2.73
C TYR A 223 4.66 4.87 -1.30
N ARG A 224 4.79 3.83 -0.46
CA ARG A 224 4.63 3.94 1.01
C ARG A 224 3.31 4.57 1.45
N PHE A 225 2.21 4.34 0.71
CA PHE A 225 0.88 4.73 1.20
C PHE A 225 0.61 4.03 2.54
N PHE A 226 1.13 2.79 2.68
CA PHE A 226 1.23 2.06 3.94
C PHE A 226 2.49 1.17 3.98
N ASN A 227 3.05 0.89 5.17
CA ASN A 227 4.14 -0.09 5.40
C ASN A 227 3.61 -1.52 5.23
N LEU A 228 3.24 -1.91 4.02
CA LEU A 228 2.33 -3.02 3.80
C LEU A 228 2.80 -4.07 2.79
N LYS A 229 3.99 -3.91 2.20
CA LYS A 229 4.55 -4.93 1.28
C LYS A 229 4.62 -6.31 1.94
N ILE A 230 5.20 -6.40 3.14
CA ILE A 230 5.40 -7.69 3.84
C ILE A 230 4.05 -8.35 4.14
N SER A 231 3.12 -7.58 4.72
CA SER A 231 1.78 -8.07 5.07
C SER A 231 0.95 -8.47 3.85
N PHE A 232 1.07 -7.75 2.74
CA PHE A 232 0.36 -8.12 1.51
C PHE A 232 0.99 -9.33 0.84
N TYR A 233 2.32 -9.45 0.81
CA TYR A 233 2.95 -10.69 0.34
C TYR A 233 2.50 -11.87 1.18
N GLN A 234 2.41 -11.73 2.50
CA GLN A 234 1.85 -12.76 3.36
C GLN A 234 0.39 -13.08 3.01
N LEU A 235 -0.46 -12.06 2.77
CA LEU A 235 -1.84 -12.27 2.34
C LEU A 235 -1.95 -12.94 0.98
N LEU A 236 -1.17 -12.50 -0.01
CA LEU A 236 -1.11 -13.07 -1.35
C LEU A 236 -0.62 -14.53 -1.29
N ILE A 237 0.45 -14.79 -0.55
CA ILE A 237 0.98 -16.15 -0.31
C ILE A 237 -0.09 -17.01 0.36
N ASN A 238 -0.78 -16.49 1.39
CA ASN A 238 -1.87 -17.20 2.05
C ASN A 238 -3.06 -17.46 1.11
N PHE A 239 -3.38 -16.51 0.22
CA PHE A 239 -4.46 -16.64 -0.75
C PHE A 239 -4.09 -17.65 -1.84
N CYS A 240 -2.87 -17.59 -2.37
CA CYS A 240 -2.33 -18.60 -3.29
C CYS A 240 -2.29 -19.98 -2.64
N ARG A 241 -1.88 -20.07 -1.37
CA ARG A 241 -1.88 -21.30 -0.59
C ARG A 241 -3.30 -21.87 -0.49
N LEU A 242 -4.27 -21.05 -0.10
CA LEU A 242 -5.67 -21.45 -0.01
C LEU A 242 -6.24 -21.86 -1.37
N PHE A 243 -5.90 -21.13 -2.43
CA PHE A 243 -6.34 -21.43 -3.80
C PHE A 243 -5.77 -22.75 -4.31
N ILE A 244 -4.47 -23.00 -4.15
CA ILE A 244 -3.83 -24.26 -4.56
C ILE A 244 -4.43 -25.43 -3.79
N ILE A 245 -4.60 -25.31 -2.47
CA ILE A 245 -5.20 -26.36 -1.63
C ILE A 245 -6.65 -26.62 -2.05
N GLY A 246 -7.45 -25.56 -2.20
CA GLY A 246 -8.83 -25.64 -2.65
C GLY A 246 -8.94 -26.29 -4.04
N TYR A 247 -8.03 -25.95 -4.94
CA TYR A 247 -7.97 -26.54 -6.28
C TYR A 247 -7.60 -28.02 -6.24
N VAL A 248 -6.57 -28.41 -5.47
CA VAL A 248 -6.20 -29.82 -5.28
C VAL A 248 -7.40 -30.62 -4.76
N TYR A 249 -8.11 -30.09 -3.76
CA TYR A 249 -9.29 -30.76 -3.21
C TYR A 249 -10.48 -30.80 -4.17
N TYR A 250 -10.67 -29.76 -4.99
CA TYR A 250 -11.65 -29.78 -6.06
C TYR A 250 -11.35 -30.85 -7.12
N VAL A 251 -10.08 -31.01 -7.49
CA VAL A 251 -9.64 -32.09 -8.39
C VAL A 251 -9.88 -33.46 -7.76
N PHE A 252 -9.56 -33.64 -6.47
CA PHE A 252 -9.89 -34.87 -5.75
C PHE A 252 -11.40 -35.16 -5.74
N TYR A 253 -12.23 -34.14 -5.50
CA TYR A 253 -13.68 -34.27 -5.54
C TYR A 253 -14.17 -34.78 -6.90
N ILE A 254 -13.71 -34.18 -8.01
CA ILE A 254 -14.04 -34.65 -9.37
C ILE A 254 -13.54 -36.08 -9.59
N PHE A 255 -12.31 -36.37 -9.20
CA PHE A 255 -11.68 -37.69 -9.35
C PHE A 255 -12.49 -38.79 -8.65
N PHE A 256 -12.89 -38.57 -7.39
CA PHE A 256 -13.71 -39.52 -6.63
C PHE A 256 -15.14 -39.64 -7.16
N ARG A 257 -15.74 -38.53 -7.60
CA ARG A 257 -17.08 -38.54 -8.20
C ARG A 257 -17.10 -39.31 -9.51
N ASP A 258 -16.15 -39.06 -10.40
CA ASP A 258 -16.22 -39.54 -11.79
C ASP A 258 -15.60 -40.94 -11.96
N LEU A 259 -14.50 -41.26 -11.26
CA LEU A 259 -13.86 -42.59 -11.37
C LEU A 259 -14.46 -43.61 -10.42
N PHE A 260 -14.74 -43.23 -9.18
CA PHE A 260 -15.25 -44.15 -8.17
C PHE A 260 -16.78 -44.11 -8.03
N LYS A 261 -17.45 -43.21 -8.77
CA LYS A 261 -18.92 -43.03 -8.74
C LYS A 261 -19.46 -42.85 -7.34
N ILE A 262 -18.68 -42.19 -6.48
CA ILE A 262 -19.06 -41.92 -5.10
C ILE A 262 -20.16 -40.87 -5.09
N ASP A 263 -21.30 -41.20 -4.46
CA ASP A 263 -22.39 -40.25 -4.27
C ASP A 263 -22.10 -39.34 -3.06
N PHE A 264 -21.85 -38.07 -3.35
CA PHE A 264 -21.57 -37.04 -2.36
C PHE A 264 -22.85 -36.44 -1.73
N ASN A 265 -24.04 -36.95 -2.06
CA ASN A 265 -25.27 -36.60 -1.34
C ASN A 265 -25.44 -37.37 -0.03
N ASP A 266 -24.69 -38.46 0.17
CA ASP A 266 -24.70 -39.21 1.44
C ASP A 266 -23.84 -38.50 2.50
N ILE A 267 -24.43 -38.31 3.68
CA ILE A 267 -23.78 -37.66 4.83
C ILE A 267 -22.57 -38.46 5.31
N GLN A 268 -22.56 -39.80 5.14
CA GLN A 268 -21.42 -40.64 5.50
C GLN A 268 -20.23 -40.34 4.59
N THR A 269 -20.46 -40.23 3.29
CA THR A 269 -19.47 -39.84 2.29
C THR A 269 -18.90 -38.45 2.56
N ILE A 270 -19.76 -37.46 2.86
CA ILE A 270 -19.32 -36.10 3.20
C ILE A 270 -18.46 -36.11 4.47
N SER A 271 -18.86 -36.87 5.49
CA SER A 271 -18.13 -36.97 6.75
C SER A 271 -16.75 -37.62 6.55
N PHE A 272 -16.70 -38.68 5.72
CA PHE A 272 -15.44 -39.32 5.34
C PHE A 272 -14.54 -38.37 4.56
N LEU A 273 -15.08 -37.63 3.58
CA LEU A 273 -14.34 -36.62 2.82
C LEU A 273 -13.77 -35.56 3.77
N LEU A 274 -14.57 -34.99 4.67
CA LEU A 274 -14.12 -33.99 5.64
C LEU A 274 -13.01 -34.52 6.56
N LEU A 275 -13.09 -35.78 6.96
CA LEU A 275 -12.06 -36.44 7.76
C LEU A 275 -10.75 -36.60 6.98
N VAL A 276 -10.84 -37.06 5.72
CA VAL A 276 -9.68 -37.14 4.81
C VAL A 276 -9.07 -35.75 4.59
N LEU A 277 -9.89 -34.75 4.29
CA LEU A 277 -9.47 -33.36 4.11
C LEU A 277 -8.76 -32.81 5.35
N GLY A 278 -9.30 -33.08 6.55
CA GLY A 278 -8.72 -32.65 7.81
C GLY A 278 -7.35 -33.28 8.08
N LEU A 279 -7.21 -34.58 7.81
CA LEU A 279 -5.95 -35.31 8.00
C LEU A 279 -4.90 -34.98 6.93
N SER A 280 -5.30 -34.74 5.68
CA SER A 280 -4.38 -34.43 4.57
C SER A 280 -3.96 -32.96 4.53
N ALA A 281 -4.76 -32.05 5.11
CA ALA A 281 -4.48 -30.60 5.11
C ALA A 281 -3.06 -30.24 5.59
N PRO A 282 -2.56 -30.70 6.76
CA PRO A 282 -1.21 -30.35 7.21
C PRO A 282 -0.10 -30.83 6.28
N PHE A 283 -0.30 -31.95 5.57
CA PHE A 283 0.66 -32.45 4.60
C PHE A 283 0.67 -31.61 3.31
N LEU A 284 -0.52 -31.33 2.77
CA LEU A 284 -0.66 -30.46 1.59
C LEU A 284 -0.13 -29.05 1.86
N LEU A 285 -0.41 -28.49 3.04
CA LEU A 285 0.13 -27.20 3.47
C LEU A 285 1.67 -27.16 3.38
N LYS A 286 2.35 -28.19 3.88
CA LYS A 286 3.82 -28.29 3.81
C LYS A 286 4.35 -28.38 2.37
N ILE A 287 3.66 -29.11 1.49
CA ILE A 287 4.06 -29.22 0.08
C ILE A 287 3.89 -27.88 -0.63
N VAL A 288 2.73 -27.25 -0.45
CA VAL A 288 2.41 -25.94 -1.04
C VAL A 288 3.39 -24.88 -0.56
N ASP A 289 3.79 -24.92 0.72
CA ASP A 289 4.80 -24.00 1.25
C ASP A 289 6.16 -24.16 0.60
N ARG A 290 6.62 -25.40 0.37
CA ARG A 290 7.86 -25.64 -0.37
C ARG A 290 7.79 -25.14 -1.81
N LEU A 291 6.67 -25.37 -2.49
CA LEU A 291 6.45 -24.90 -3.87
C LEU A 291 6.43 -23.37 -3.95
N LEU A 292 5.72 -22.72 -3.02
CA LEU A 292 5.65 -21.25 -2.96
C LEU A 292 7.01 -20.63 -2.68
N LEU A 293 7.82 -21.24 -1.81
CA LEU A 293 9.19 -20.79 -1.54
C LEU A 293 10.13 -20.92 -2.75
N LEU A 294 9.91 -21.89 -3.63
CA LEU A 294 10.69 -22.05 -4.86
C LEU A 294 10.26 -21.07 -5.96
N LEU A 295 8.96 -20.74 -6.03
CA LEU A 295 8.39 -19.86 -7.06
C LEU A 295 8.50 -18.37 -6.72
N PHE A 296 8.42 -17.99 -5.44
CA PHE A 296 8.55 -16.60 -5.01
C PHE A 296 9.94 -16.34 -4.45
N ILE A 297 10.74 -15.54 -5.17
CA ILE A 297 11.95 -14.89 -4.65
C ILE A 297 11.54 -14.18 -3.36
N ASN A 298 12.10 -14.60 -2.22
CA ASN A 298 11.69 -14.11 -0.92
C ASN A 298 12.62 -12.96 -0.48
N PRO A 299 12.30 -11.68 -0.76
CA PRO A 299 13.17 -10.56 -0.39
C PRO A 299 13.43 -10.46 1.12
N VAL A 300 12.59 -11.11 1.94
CA VAL A 300 12.76 -11.17 3.40
C VAL A 300 13.96 -12.06 3.79
N ASN A 301 14.27 -13.10 3.02
CA ASN A 301 15.42 -13.95 3.29
C ASN A 301 16.74 -13.22 3.02
N ASP A 302 16.83 -12.44 1.94
CA ASP A 302 18.07 -11.72 1.60
C ASP A 302 18.41 -10.67 2.66
N ILE A 303 17.41 -9.94 3.16
CA ILE A 303 17.59 -8.97 4.25
C ILE A 303 18.05 -9.69 5.52
N LYS A 304 17.41 -10.79 5.90
CA LYS A 304 17.77 -11.54 7.10
C LYS A 304 19.19 -12.10 7.02
N VAL A 305 19.57 -12.66 5.86
CA VAL A 305 20.94 -13.14 5.61
C VAL A 305 21.94 -12.00 5.69
N SER A 306 21.62 -10.81 5.16
CA SER A 306 22.47 -9.62 5.28
C SER A 306 22.58 -9.14 6.74
N THR A 307 21.49 -9.11 7.49
CA THR A 307 21.49 -8.76 8.93
C THR A 307 22.38 -9.73 9.73
N ASP A 308 22.26 -11.04 9.49
CA ASP A 308 23.07 -12.07 10.16
C ASP A 308 24.57 -11.93 9.82
N LYS A 309 24.90 -11.65 8.55
CA LYS A 309 26.28 -11.39 8.11
C LYS A 309 26.85 -10.14 8.76
N ILE A 310 26.07 -9.07 8.87
CA ILE A 310 26.49 -7.83 9.53
C ILE A 310 26.77 -8.10 11.01
N ALA A 311 25.89 -8.81 11.71
CA ALA A 311 26.13 -9.20 13.09
C ALA A 311 27.43 -10.02 13.25
N GLN A 312 27.75 -10.89 12.29
CA GLN A 312 29.00 -11.65 12.26
C GLN A 312 30.23 -10.76 11.98
N ILE A 313 30.15 -9.82 11.04
CA ILE A 313 31.22 -8.85 10.73
C ILE A 313 31.54 -8.01 11.96
N LEU A 314 30.50 -7.52 12.63
CA LEU A 314 30.61 -6.68 13.82
C LEU A 314 31.24 -7.41 15.02
N ARG A 315 31.03 -8.73 15.14
CA ARG A 315 31.66 -9.55 16.20
C ARG A 315 33.11 -9.97 15.91
N SER A 316 33.47 -10.08 14.64
CA SER A 316 34.75 -10.68 14.21
C SER A 316 35.85 -9.67 13.93
N SER A 317 35.51 -8.40 13.74
CA SER A 317 36.48 -7.38 13.32
C SER A 317 37.02 -6.61 14.53
N ARG A 318 38.32 -6.72 14.78
CA ARG A 318 39.04 -5.88 15.78
C ARG A 318 39.52 -4.55 15.21
N ASP A 319 39.60 -4.46 13.89
CA ASP A 319 40.00 -3.26 13.15
C ASP A 319 38.76 -2.49 12.71
N LEU A 320 38.67 -1.23 13.12
CA LEU A 320 37.54 -0.34 12.85
C LEU A 320 37.41 -0.04 11.35
N GLU A 321 38.51 0.18 10.63
CA GLU A 321 38.46 0.53 9.22
C GLU A 321 37.97 -0.67 8.37
N ILE A 322 38.46 -1.87 8.69
CA ILE A 322 38.01 -3.11 8.06
C ILE A 322 36.53 -3.38 8.38
N LEU A 323 36.10 -3.11 9.61
CA LEU A 323 34.71 -3.26 10.02
C LEU A 323 33.79 -2.32 9.24
N LEU A 324 34.12 -1.03 9.20
CA LEU A 324 33.28 -0.02 8.55
C LEU A 324 33.23 -0.24 7.02
N SER A 325 34.35 -0.63 6.40
CA SER A 325 34.37 -0.94 4.96
C SER A 325 33.56 -2.19 4.60
N ARG A 326 33.61 -3.25 5.42
CA ARG A 326 32.77 -4.44 5.24
C ARG A 326 31.29 -4.14 5.49
N LEU A 327 31.00 -3.32 6.50
CA LEU A 327 29.65 -2.88 6.82
C LEU A 327 29.05 -2.08 5.66
N ALA A 328 29.78 -1.11 5.12
CA ALA A 328 29.38 -0.36 3.93
C ALA A 328 29.05 -1.30 2.75
N LYS A 329 29.93 -2.28 2.45
CA LYS A 329 29.69 -3.27 1.40
C LYS A 329 28.45 -4.13 1.59
N GLU A 330 28.09 -4.49 2.83
CA GLU A 330 26.85 -5.24 3.08
C GLU A 330 25.61 -4.34 3.02
N ILE A 331 25.72 -3.06 3.42
CA ILE A 331 24.64 -2.09 3.25
C ILE A 331 24.36 -1.88 1.75
N ASP A 332 25.38 -1.76 0.92
CA ASP A 332 25.29 -1.54 -0.54
C ASP A 332 24.51 -2.66 -1.26
N LYS A 333 24.50 -3.89 -0.71
CA LYS A 333 23.71 -5.00 -1.27
C LYS A 333 22.21 -4.87 -1.05
N VAL A 334 21.79 -4.10 -0.05
CA VAL A 334 20.38 -3.97 0.36
C VAL A 334 19.85 -2.59 0.02
N VAL A 335 20.68 -1.56 0.20
CA VAL A 335 20.37 -0.16 0.04
C VAL A 335 21.27 0.41 -1.04
N ASP A 336 20.69 0.78 -2.18
CA ASP A 336 21.37 1.64 -3.14
C ASP A 336 21.75 2.95 -2.42
N TYR A 337 23.01 3.35 -2.45
CA TYR A 337 23.45 4.67 -2.03
C TYR A 337 24.59 5.17 -2.92
N ARG A 338 24.76 6.48 -3.02
CA ARG A 338 25.88 7.12 -3.72
C ARG A 338 27.09 7.19 -2.83
N GLU A 339 26.90 7.72 -1.62
CA GLU A 339 27.96 7.96 -0.65
C GLU A 339 27.45 7.56 0.74
N ILE A 340 28.34 6.96 1.53
CA ILE A 340 28.13 6.64 2.93
C ILE A 340 29.22 7.32 3.73
N PHE A 341 28.82 8.05 4.76
CA PHE A 341 29.73 8.72 5.67
C PHE A 341 29.51 8.23 7.09
N ILE A 342 30.57 7.94 7.82
CA ILE A 342 30.49 7.59 9.22
C ILE A 342 31.36 8.56 9.99
N TYR A 343 30.74 9.23 10.96
CA TYR A 343 31.39 10.18 11.84
C TYR A 343 31.36 9.66 13.28
N LEU A 344 32.46 9.82 14.01
CA LEU A 344 32.54 9.48 15.44
C LEU A 344 32.88 10.71 16.27
N ALA A 345 32.38 10.77 17.49
CA ALA A 345 32.65 11.86 18.43
C ALA A 345 34.11 11.81 18.93
N LYS A 346 34.74 12.97 19.06
CA LYS A 346 36.11 13.09 19.58
C LYS A 346 36.12 12.87 21.09
N LYS A 347 37.06 12.06 21.60
CA LYS A 347 37.16 11.71 23.02
C LYS A 347 37.16 12.92 23.97
N LYS A 348 37.92 13.96 23.63
CA LYS A 348 38.07 15.17 24.48
C LYS A 348 36.91 16.15 24.29
N GLU A 349 36.19 16.06 23.18
CA GLU A 349 35.18 17.03 22.77
C GLU A 349 33.98 16.26 22.17
N PRO A 350 33.07 15.72 23.01
CA PRO A 350 32.00 14.83 22.57
C PRO A 350 30.96 15.50 21.68
N LYS A 351 31.06 16.81 21.48
CA LYS A 351 30.23 17.59 20.57
C LYS A 351 30.84 17.73 19.16
N ILE A 352 32.11 17.38 18.98
CA ILE A 352 32.77 17.43 17.67
C ILE A 352 32.86 16.01 17.11
N PHE A 353 32.34 15.83 15.90
CA PHE A 353 32.35 14.56 15.19
C PHE A 353 33.34 14.63 14.03
N TYR A 354 34.19 13.62 13.89
CA TYR A 354 35.19 13.52 12.81
C TYR A 354 34.88 12.33 11.91
N GLN A 355 35.17 12.48 10.63
CA GLN A 355 34.89 11.46 9.62
C GLN A 355 35.86 10.28 9.74
N VAL A 356 35.33 9.08 9.98
CA VAL A 356 36.11 7.84 10.03
C VAL A 356 35.92 6.96 8.80
N PHE A 357 34.84 7.14 8.05
CA PHE A 357 34.61 6.40 6.81
C PHE A 357 33.86 7.25 5.77
N PRO A 358 34.33 7.32 4.51
CA PRO A 358 35.73 7.07 4.15
C PRO A 358 36.65 7.98 4.98
N VAL A 359 37.91 7.59 5.23
CA VAL A 359 38.82 8.40 6.06
C VAL A 359 38.98 9.80 5.45
N GLY A 360 38.78 10.85 6.25
CA GLY A 360 38.84 12.24 5.77
C GLY A 360 38.89 13.26 6.91
N GLU A 361 39.12 14.53 6.56
CA GLU A 361 39.32 15.62 7.53
C GLU A 361 38.05 16.42 7.86
N ARG A 362 36.87 15.99 7.39
CA ARG A 362 35.62 16.71 7.66
C ARG A 362 35.23 16.59 9.14
N LEU A 363 34.89 17.73 9.72
CA LEU A 363 34.42 17.85 11.09
C LEU A 363 32.99 18.38 11.10
N ILE A 364 32.14 17.82 11.95
CA ILE A 364 30.80 18.30 12.22
C ILE A 364 30.76 18.81 13.66
N ASP A 365 30.44 20.09 13.82
CA ASP A 365 30.20 20.71 15.11
C ASP A 365 28.75 20.47 15.54
N GLY A 366 28.57 19.56 16.49
CA GLY A 366 27.27 19.19 17.03
C GLY A 366 26.55 20.31 17.79
N THR A 367 27.22 21.43 18.12
CA THR A 367 26.52 22.60 18.69
C THR A 367 25.79 23.45 17.65
N LYS A 368 26.20 23.34 16.38
CA LYS A 368 25.64 24.11 15.26
C LYS A 368 24.74 23.28 14.37
N SER A 369 24.93 21.96 14.38
CA SER A 369 24.17 21.02 13.56
C SER A 369 22.80 20.71 14.18
N GLN A 370 21.73 21.10 13.49
CA GLN A 370 20.35 20.71 13.81
C GLN A 370 20.15 19.20 13.63
N LEU A 371 20.91 18.58 12.73
CA LEU A 371 20.90 17.13 12.55
C LEU A 371 21.40 16.41 13.80
N ILE A 372 22.56 16.79 14.35
CA ILE A 372 23.10 16.18 15.57
C ILE A 372 22.17 16.42 16.76
N GLU A 373 21.63 17.62 16.91
CA GLU A 373 20.64 17.94 17.95
C GLU A 373 19.40 17.04 17.85
N TYR A 374 18.80 16.94 16.66
CA TYR A 374 17.64 16.08 16.42
C TYR A 374 17.93 14.60 16.76
N LEU A 375 19.07 14.08 16.30
CA LEU A 375 19.48 12.69 16.53
C LEU A 375 19.71 12.41 18.02
N SER A 376 20.35 13.35 18.74
CA SER A 376 20.59 13.27 20.17
C SER A 376 19.29 13.26 20.99
N GLU A 377 18.35 14.16 20.67
CA GLU A 377 17.08 14.27 21.38
C GLU A 377 16.11 13.13 21.09
N LYS A 378 15.90 12.82 19.81
CA LYS A 378 14.87 11.86 19.37
C LYS A 378 15.33 10.42 19.43
N LYS A 379 16.64 10.17 19.43
CA LYS A 379 17.26 8.83 19.46
C LYS A 379 16.71 7.90 18.38
N LYS A 380 16.40 8.48 17.21
CA LYS A 380 15.81 7.80 16.06
C LYS A 380 16.49 8.27 14.79
N MET A 381 16.41 7.45 13.74
CA MET A 381 16.95 7.85 12.44
C MET A 381 16.28 9.14 11.95
N ALA A 382 17.07 10.02 11.34
CA ALA A 382 16.56 11.13 10.56
C ALA A 382 16.41 10.67 9.11
N ASN A 383 15.19 10.77 8.58
CA ASN A 383 14.91 10.48 7.17
C ASN A 383 14.39 11.76 6.52
N LEU A 384 15.16 12.32 5.58
CA LEU A 384 14.83 13.56 4.90
C LEU A 384 13.43 13.51 4.28
N ALA A 385 13.07 12.37 3.68
CA ALA A 385 11.77 12.20 3.05
C ALA A 385 10.60 12.17 4.06
N GLU A 386 10.82 11.70 5.28
CA GLU A 386 9.82 11.76 6.36
C GLU A 386 9.73 13.16 6.96
N ILE A 387 10.87 13.82 7.17
CA ILE A 387 10.92 15.19 7.70
C ILE A 387 10.23 16.16 6.73
N GLU A 388 10.45 15.99 5.42
CA GLU A 388 9.76 16.76 4.37
C GLU A 388 8.25 16.45 4.34
N TYR A 389 7.87 15.20 4.58
CA TYR A 389 6.46 14.79 4.62
C TYR A 389 5.69 15.35 5.82
N PHE A 390 6.30 15.38 7.01
CA PHE A 390 5.67 15.85 8.24
C PHE A 390 5.86 17.36 8.49
N PHE A 391 6.61 18.06 7.63
CA PHE A 391 6.96 19.49 7.78
C PHE A 391 7.50 19.82 9.18
N SER A 392 8.24 18.89 9.81
CA SER A 392 8.52 18.94 11.25
C SER A 392 9.54 20.02 11.60
N ASN A 393 10.60 20.18 10.79
CA ASN A 393 11.67 21.15 11.03
C ASN A 393 12.31 21.59 9.71
N LYS A 394 12.15 22.86 9.34
CA LYS A 394 12.69 23.43 8.09
C LYS A 394 14.21 23.56 8.11
N ALA A 395 14.81 23.86 9.26
CA ALA A 395 16.25 24.05 9.40
C ALA A 395 16.98 22.71 9.24
N LEU A 396 16.50 21.66 9.92
CA LEU A 396 16.99 20.29 9.75
C LEU A 396 16.91 19.81 8.29
N MET A 397 15.77 20.07 7.65
CA MET A 397 15.57 19.71 6.24
C MET A 397 16.55 20.44 5.31
N ALA A 398 16.85 21.71 5.57
CA ALA A 398 17.82 22.47 4.78
C ALA A 398 19.23 21.92 4.98
N GLU A 399 19.64 21.69 6.23
CA GLU A 399 20.96 21.12 6.56
C GLU A 399 21.17 19.74 5.90
N MET A 400 20.18 18.85 5.98
CA MET A 400 20.26 17.54 5.33
C MET A 400 20.35 17.66 3.80
N LYS A 401 19.63 18.60 3.17
CA LYS A 401 19.71 18.84 1.71
C LYS A 401 21.07 19.40 1.31
N ASP A 402 21.58 20.38 2.03
CA ASP A 402 22.88 21.01 1.76
C ASP A 402 24.03 20.02 1.93
N GLY A 403 23.93 19.13 2.93
CA GLY A 403 24.88 18.06 3.17
C GLY A 403 24.75 16.86 2.24
N GLN A 404 23.77 16.84 1.33
CA GLN A 404 23.41 15.66 0.50
C GLN A 404 23.13 14.40 1.35
N ILE A 405 22.47 14.57 2.49
CA ILE A 405 22.14 13.51 3.43
C ILE A 405 20.66 13.17 3.27
N ASP A 406 20.36 11.98 2.76
CA ASP A 406 18.99 11.49 2.73
C ASP A 406 18.60 10.84 4.06
N ILE A 407 19.54 10.12 4.67
CA ILE A 407 19.33 9.37 5.90
C ILE A 407 20.50 9.54 6.85
N ALA A 408 20.20 9.73 8.14
CA ALA A 408 21.19 9.69 9.20
C ALA A 408 20.75 8.73 10.33
N LEU A 409 21.63 7.81 10.68
CA LEU A 409 21.48 6.82 11.74
C LEU A 409 22.37 7.22 12.93
N PRO A 410 21.81 7.39 14.14
CA PRO A 410 22.59 7.74 15.30
C PRO A 410 23.17 6.50 15.97
N ILE A 411 24.47 6.54 16.26
CA ILE A 411 25.19 5.48 16.97
C ILE A 411 25.32 5.88 18.44
N PHE A 412 24.60 5.20 19.31
CA PHE A 412 24.57 5.44 20.74
C PHE A 412 25.36 4.39 21.53
N TYR A 413 26.01 4.85 22.59
CA TYR A 413 26.54 3.98 23.63
C TYR A 413 26.29 4.60 25.00
N ASN A 414 25.81 3.82 25.97
CA ASN A 414 25.46 4.30 27.31
C ASN A 414 24.63 5.61 27.31
N LYS A 415 23.66 5.71 26.39
CA LYS A 415 22.77 6.87 26.18
C LYS A 415 23.46 8.15 25.65
N GLN A 416 24.74 8.10 25.32
CA GLN A 416 25.47 9.19 24.67
C GLN A 416 25.60 8.93 23.16
N LEU A 417 25.38 9.97 22.35
CA LEU A 417 25.60 9.90 20.90
C LEU A 417 27.10 9.87 20.64
N LEU A 418 27.60 8.72 20.17
CA LEU A 418 29.02 8.52 19.88
C LEU A 418 29.35 8.62 18.40
N GLY A 419 28.37 8.50 17.52
CA GLY A 419 28.60 8.61 16.10
C GLY A 419 27.32 8.79 15.30
N VAL A 420 27.50 9.07 14.02
CA VAL A 420 26.41 9.18 13.06
C VAL A 420 26.85 8.53 11.75
N LEU A 421 26.02 7.64 11.23
CA LEU A 421 26.15 7.10 9.88
C LEU A 421 25.17 7.85 8.97
N MET A 422 25.67 8.47 7.92
CA MET A 422 24.92 9.27 6.96
C MET A 422 24.96 8.60 5.58
N LEU A 423 23.83 8.60 4.87
CA LEU A 423 23.66 8.00 3.56
C LEU A 423 23.09 9.04 2.58
N ASP A 424 23.73 9.18 1.41
CA ASP A 424 23.16 9.82 0.21
C ASP A 424 22.59 8.73 -0.69
N ASN A 425 21.30 8.78 -1.02
CA ASN A 425 20.67 7.86 -1.97
C ASN A 425 20.03 8.59 -3.16
N TYR A 426 20.65 9.65 -3.69
CA TYR A 426 20.14 10.35 -4.87
C TYR A 426 18.69 10.88 -4.70
N ALA A 427 18.24 11.12 -3.47
CA ALA A 427 16.84 11.38 -3.16
C ALA A 427 15.86 10.28 -3.65
N LYS A 428 16.36 9.05 -3.91
CA LYS A 428 15.53 7.86 -4.13
C LYS A 428 14.87 7.49 -2.82
N LEU A 429 13.59 7.13 -2.92
CA LEU A 429 12.84 6.67 -1.77
C LEU A 429 13.24 5.25 -1.43
N LEU A 430 13.81 5.06 -0.24
CA LEU A 430 14.05 3.72 0.26
C LEU A 430 12.75 2.91 0.33
N SER A 431 12.84 1.60 0.23
CA SER A 431 11.74 0.73 0.61
C SER A 431 11.58 0.69 2.13
N VAL A 432 10.45 0.18 2.58
CA VAL A 432 10.17 -0.06 4.01
C VAL A 432 11.16 -1.06 4.61
N GLN A 433 11.49 -2.06 3.80
CA GLN A 433 12.40 -3.13 4.12
C GLN A 433 13.82 -2.61 4.33
N GLU A 434 14.27 -1.73 3.44
CA GLU A 434 15.55 -1.02 3.58
C GLU A 434 15.58 -0.18 4.86
N LEU A 435 14.51 0.55 5.19
CA LEU A 435 14.45 1.32 6.44
C LEU A 435 14.49 0.41 7.69
N GLN A 436 13.73 -0.69 7.70
CA GLN A 436 13.75 -1.65 8.80
C GLN A 436 15.13 -2.31 8.95
N PHE A 437 15.77 -2.64 7.83
CA PHE A 437 17.14 -3.12 7.81
C PHE A 437 18.10 -2.09 8.42
N LEU A 438 17.99 -0.81 8.07
CA LEU A 438 18.80 0.26 8.65
C LEU A 438 18.51 0.49 10.15
N GLU A 439 17.26 0.33 10.60
CA GLU A 439 16.91 0.39 12.03
C GLU A 439 17.49 -0.79 12.81
N GLU A 440 17.46 -2.01 12.25
CA GLU A 440 18.08 -3.19 12.85
C GLU A 440 19.60 -3.05 12.89
N LEU A 441 20.20 -2.61 11.77
CA LEU A 441 21.61 -2.26 11.66
C LEU A 441 22.03 -1.28 12.74
N ASN A 442 21.23 -0.24 12.99
CA ASN A 442 21.55 0.77 14.00
C ASN A 442 21.72 0.16 15.40
N LYS A 443 20.88 -0.82 15.77
CA LYS A 443 21.01 -1.53 17.05
C LYS A 443 22.32 -2.31 17.15
N TYR A 444 22.78 -2.89 16.05
CA TYR A 444 24.06 -3.61 16.05
C TYR A 444 25.26 -2.65 16.06
N LEU A 445 25.15 -1.51 15.35
CA LEU A 445 26.16 -0.46 15.36
C LEU A 445 26.37 0.12 16.75
N ASP A 446 25.29 0.41 17.48
CA ASP A 446 25.32 0.89 18.86
C ASP A 446 26.19 0.00 19.77
N ILE A 447 26.04 -1.31 19.64
CA ILE A 447 26.78 -2.30 20.44
C ILE A 447 28.24 -2.38 19.97
N ALA A 448 28.45 -2.57 18.67
CA ALA A 448 29.75 -2.92 18.12
C ALA A 448 30.72 -1.72 18.14
N VAL A 449 30.29 -0.56 17.64
CA VAL A 449 31.11 0.65 17.62
C VAL A 449 31.36 1.14 19.04
N GLY A 450 30.35 1.07 19.92
CA GLY A 450 30.52 1.37 21.34
C GLY A 450 31.61 0.51 22.00
N SER A 451 31.59 -0.80 21.76
CA SER A 451 32.59 -1.73 22.32
C SER A 451 34.00 -1.51 21.75
N LEU A 452 34.12 -1.24 20.45
CA LEU A 452 35.41 -0.99 19.79
C LEU A 452 36.05 0.32 20.23
N LEU A 453 35.24 1.38 20.38
CA LEU A 453 35.72 2.66 20.88
C LEU A 453 36.27 2.53 22.31
N LEU A 454 35.61 1.76 23.18
CA LEU A 454 36.14 1.47 24.52
C LEU A 454 37.46 0.69 24.46
N TYR A 455 37.54 -0.34 23.63
CA TYR A 455 38.77 -1.13 23.49
C TYR A 455 39.95 -0.28 23.01
N GLN A 456 39.75 0.57 22.01
CA GLN A 456 40.77 1.51 21.55
C GLN A 456 41.17 2.52 22.64
N GLN A 457 40.22 2.95 23.48
CA GLN A 457 40.49 3.85 24.59
C GLN A 457 41.34 3.19 25.68
N ASP A 458 41.08 1.93 26.01
CA ASP A 458 41.86 1.16 26.99
C ASP A 458 43.28 0.90 26.49
N MET A 459 43.46 0.66 25.18
CA MET A 459 44.78 0.45 24.57
C MET A 459 45.59 1.75 24.52
N ALA A 460 44.99 2.86 24.10
CA ALA A 460 45.67 4.17 24.06
C ALA A 460 46.03 4.70 25.47
N GLY A 461 45.27 4.32 26.51
CA GLY A 461 45.60 4.65 27.90
C GLY A 461 46.79 3.85 28.44
N LYS A 462 47.04 2.65 27.93
CA LYS A 462 48.19 1.81 28.32
C LYS A 462 49.50 2.22 27.66
N GLU A 463 49.47 2.92 26.53
CA GLU A 463 50.68 3.44 25.86
C GLU A 463 51.20 4.76 26.47
N GLN A 464 50.45 5.38 27.37
CA GLN A 464 50.83 6.63 28.06
C GLN A 464 51.31 6.41 29.51
N CYS A 465 51.35 5.16 29.99
CA CYS A 465 52.03 4.74 31.21
C CYS A 465 53.27 3.93 30.84
#